data_AF-A0AAE0EDD8-F1
#
_entry.id   AF-A0AAE0EDD8-F1
#
_cell.length_a   1.000
_cell.length_b   1.000
_cell.length_c   1.000
_cell.angle_alpha   90.00
_cell.angle_beta   90.00
_cell.angle_gamma   90.00
#
_symmetry.space_group_name_H-M   'P 1'
#
loop_
_entity.id
_entity.type
_entity.pdbx_description
1 polymer ?
#
loop_
_entity_poly.entity_id
_entity_poly.type
_entity_poly.pdbx_seq_one_letter_code
_entity_poly.pdbx_strand_id
1 'polypeptide(L)'
;MSDRQKGVVSALEIHFPFAKTRCDHVTNNMMEAFISMLGDHRAKTYLELLEFIRRMIMKRFQMRKEESATWRSQIPSYVNSRILKAGRESRLLKMINAGNGEYELMGPTRTYGVKLKEFTCRCGCWQISGVPCSHSMTTISHACGRDALKDRVAEFVHQSLTKSAYVQTYQSMIHPFPDLTMWPEVQAAHLIPPPLHATPGRLKLQRRREPNEIHKHARSGSVVCRKCK
;
A
#
# COMPACT_ATOMS: atom_id res chain seq x y z
N MET A 1 -15.78 4.48 2.28
CA MET A 1 -15.13 3.63 3.28
C MET A 1 -16.14 2.64 3.81
N SER A 2 -15.79 1.36 3.86
CA SER A 2 -16.62 0.37 4.56
C SER A 2 -16.53 0.59 6.07
N ASP A 3 -17.52 0.13 6.83
CA ASP A 3 -17.51 0.26 8.30
C ASP A 3 -16.33 -0.45 8.95
N ARG A 4 -15.82 -1.51 8.30
CA ARG A 4 -14.60 -2.22 8.70
C ARG A 4 -13.35 -1.35 8.62
N GLN A 5 -13.27 -0.45 7.65
CA GLN A 5 -12.14 0.50 7.52
C GLN A 5 -12.19 1.60 8.59
N LYS A 6 -13.38 2.02 9.04
CA LYS A 6 -13.53 3.01 10.12
C LYS A 6 -13.05 2.45 11.46
N GLY A 7 -13.37 1.19 11.76
CA GLY A 7 -12.92 0.51 12.97
C GLY A 7 -11.39 0.39 13.08
N VAL A 8 -10.72 0.06 11.97
CA VAL A 8 -9.25 -0.03 11.96
C VAL A 8 -8.58 1.34 12.06
N VAL A 9 -9.14 2.37 11.43
CA VAL A 9 -8.61 3.74 11.56
C VAL A 9 -8.69 4.21 13.02
N SER A 10 -9.82 3.98 13.69
CA SER A 10 -9.97 4.29 15.12
C SER A 10 -8.98 3.51 15.99
N ALA A 11 -8.79 2.21 15.73
CA ALA A 11 -7.81 1.39 16.46
C ALA A 11 -6.36 1.84 16.20
N LEU A 12 -6.02 2.24 14.98
CA LEU A 12 -4.69 2.79 14.64
C LEU A 12 -4.43 4.12 15.34
N GLU A 13 -5.44 4.98 15.48
CA GLU A 13 -5.32 6.25 16.22
C GLU A 13 -5.09 6.01 17.72
N ILE A 14 -5.69 4.98 18.30
CA ILE A 14 -5.53 4.61 19.72
C ILE A 14 -4.16 3.98 19.99
N HIS A 15 -3.74 3.01 19.18
CA HIS A 15 -2.53 2.21 19.44
C HIS A 15 -1.26 2.80 18.82
N PHE A 16 -1.40 3.60 17.77
CA PHE A 16 -0.29 4.25 17.09
C PHE A 16 -0.61 5.74 16.90
N PRO A 17 -0.66 6.53 17.98
CA PRO A 17 -1.07 7.95 17.94
C PRO A 17 -0.16 8.82 17.06
N PHE A 18 1.04 8.34 16.73
CA PHE A 18 1.98 8.99 15.81
C PHE A 18 1.91 8.47 14.36
N ALA A 19 1.20 7.36 14.11
CA ALA A 19 1.06 6.78 12.77
C ALA A 19 -0.01 7.55 11.97
N LYS A 20 0.41 8.67 11.38
CA LYS A 20 -0.34 9.32 10.31
C LYS A 20 -0.29 8.44 9.05
N THR A 21 -1.11 7.40 9.03
CA THR A 21 -1.13 6.43 7.94
C THR A 21 -1.66 7.11 6.67
N ARG A 22 -0.89 7.08 5.58
CA ARG A 22 -1.25 7.59 4.24
C ARG A 22 -1.47 6.44 3.26
N CYS A 23 -2.14 5.41 3.76
CA CYS A 23 -2.39 4.16 3.06
C CYS A 23 -3.84 3.78 3.31
N ASP A 24 -4.64 3.81 2.26
CA ASP A 24 -6.02 3.33 2.28
C ASP A 24 -6.13 1.82 2.07
N HIS A 25 -5.00 1.14 1.85
CA HIS A 25 -4.90 -0.32 1.82
C HIS A 25 -4.85 -0.91 3.23
N VAL A 26 -6.01 -0.92 3.87
CA VAL A 26 -6.25 -1.67 5.11
C VAL A 26 -6.94 -2.96 4.73
N THR A 27 -6.16 -4.01 4.47
CA THR A 27 -6.69 -5.35 4.19
C THR A 27 -6.22 -6.32 5.26
N ASN A 28 -7.11 -7.22 5.71
CA ASN A 28 -6.78 -8.33 6.61
C ASN A 28 -5.84 -9.38 5.95
N ASN A 29 -5.36 -9.09 4.75
CA ASN A 29 -4.57 -9.97 3.89
C ASN A 29 -3.06 -9.65 3.96
N MET A 30 -2.61 -8.71 4.81
CA MET A 30 -1.18 -8.41 4.88
C MET A 30 -0.37 -9.63 5.32
N MET A 31 -0.90 -10.39 6.30
CA MET A 31 -0.27 -11.63 6.76
C MET A 31 -0.27 -12.70 5.68
N GLU A 32 -1.38 -12.93 4.97
CA GLU A 32 -1.39 -13.96 3.92
C GLU A 32 -0.54 -13.57 2.72
N ALA A 33 -0.52 -12.29 2.33
CA ALA A 33 0.38 -11.77 1.31
C ALA A 33 1.85 -11.92 1.70
N PHE A 34 2.20 -11.65 2.96
CA PHE A 34 3.55 -11.85 3.48
C PHE A 34 3.93 -13.34 3.49
N ILE A 35 3.08 -14.21 4.02
CA ILE A 35 3.30 -15.66 4.05
C ILE A 35 3.42 -16.22 2.63
N SER A 36 2.57 -15.76 1.70
CA SER A 36 2.62 -16.14 0.29
C SER A 36 3.90 -15.67 -0.39
N MET A 37 4.41 -14.48 -0.03
CA MET A 37 5.67 -13.95 -0.54
C MET A 37 6.88 -14.78 -0.08
N LEU A 38 6.85 -15.30 1.15
CA LEU A 38 7.89 -16.19 1.67
C LEU A 38 7.89 -17.57 0.97
N GLY A 39 6.73 -18.05 0.52
CA GLY A 39 6.62 -19.31 -0.22
C GLY A 39 7.21 -20.49 0.56
N ASP A 40 8.16 -21.20 -0.04
CA ASP A 40 8.84 -22.35 0.58
C ASP A 40 10.01 -21.94 1.49
N HIS A 41 10.46 -20.69 1.45
CA HIS A 41 11.54 -20.20 2.32
C HIS A 41 11.13 -20.20 3.80
N ARG A 42 9.84 -20.20 4.12
CA ARG A 42 9.35 -20.35 5.51
C ARG A 42 9.66 -21.71 6.15
N ALA A 43 10.00 -22.71 5.33
CA ALA A 43 10.39 -24.04 5.80
C ALA A 43 11.90 -24.23 5.88
N LYS A 44 12.69 -23.20 5.53
CA LYS A 44 14.16 -23.21 5.52
C LYS A 44 14.72 -22.76 6.87
N THR A 45 16.04 -22.87 7.02
CA THR A 45 16.74 -22.34 8.21
C THR A 45 16.52 -20.83 8.34
N TYR A 46 16.67 -20.29 9.56
CA TYR A 46 16.50 -18.85 9.80
C TYR A 46 17.48 -18.02 8.96
N LEU A 47 18.71 -18.50 8.79
CA LEU A 47 19.73 -17.87 7.96
C LEU A 47 19.30 -17.79 6.48
N GLU A 48 18.83 -18.90 5.91
CA GLU A 48 18.35 -18.92 4.52
C GLU A 48 17.10 -18.05 4.31
N LEU A 49 16.21 -17.99 5.31
CA LEU A 49 15.02 -17.13 5.28
C LEU A 49 15.41 -15.65 5.30
N LEU A 50 16.32 -15.25 6.19
CA LEU A 50 16.83 -13.88 6.27
C LEU A 50 17.56 -13.47 4.99
N GLU A 51 18.38 -14.37 4.43
CA GLU A 51 19.11 -14.10 3.20
C GLU A 51 18.16 -13.94 2.00
N PHE A 52 17.09 -14.73 1.95
CA PHE A 52 16.01 -14.53 0.97
C PHE A 52 15.33 -13.16 1.12
N ILE A 53 14.94 -12.79 2.36
CA ILE A 53 14.29 -11.50 2.63
C ILE A 53 15.22 -10.35 2.22
N ARG A 54 16.50 -10.41 2.60
CA ARG A 54 17.52 -9.41 2.23
C ARG A 54 17.62 -9.24 0.72
N ARG A 55 17.79 -10.33 -0.04
CA ARG A 55 17.87 -10.29 -1.52
C ARG A 55 16.58 -9.80 -2.16
N MET A 56 15.44 -10.18 -1.62
CA MET A 56 14.12 -9.74 -2.09
C MET A 56 13.95 -8.23 -1.92
N ILE A 57 14.28 -7.69 -0.74
CA ILE A 57 14.22 -6.24 -0.48
C ILE A 57 15.25 -5.51 -1.34
N MET A 58 16.48 -6.02 -1.45
CA MET A 58 17.54 -5.46 -2.30
C MET A 58 17.08 -5.30 -3.76
N LYS A 59 16.55 -6.37 -4.37
CA LYS A 59 16.01 -6.34 -5.74
C LYS A 59 14.83 -5.36 -5.85
N ARG A 60 13.95 -5.33 -4.84
CA ARG A 60 12.78 -4.44 -4.83
C ARG A 60 13.19 -2.97 -4.76
N PHE A 61 14.15 -2.61 -3.91
CA PHE A 61 14.67 -1.25 -3.79
C PHE A 61 15.27 -0.77 -5.11
N GLN A 62 16.11 -1.60 -5.75
CA GLN A 62 16.70 -1.26 -7.05
C GLN A 62 15.62 -1.06 -8.12
N MET A 63 14.66 -1.98 -8.24
CA MET A 63 13.56 -1.87 -9.19
C MET A 63 12.73 -0.60 -8.96
N ARG A 64 12.42 -0.25 -7.72
CA ARG A 64 11.68 0.98 -7.39
C ARG A 64 12.48 2.24 -7.73
N LYS A 65 13.79 2.23 -7.48
CA LYS A 65 14.69 3.33 -7.82
C LYS A 65 14.70 3.56 -9.34
N GLU A 66 14.92 2.50 -10.12
CA GLU A 66 14.87 2.53 -11.59
C GLU A 66 13.50 3.00 -12.11
N GLU A 67 12.40 2.46 -11.57
CA GLU A 67 11.04 2.89 -11.90
C GLU A 67 10.86 4.40 -11.68
N SER A 68 11.27 4.91 -10.52
CA SER A 68 11.14 6.34 -10.18
C SER A 68 11.99 7.26 -11.05
N ALA A 69 13.12 6.76 -11.59
CA ALA A 69 13.97 7.52 -12.50
C ALA A 69 13.27 7.80 -13.84
N THR A 70 12.36 6.92 -14.27
CA THR A 70 11.59 7.11 -15.51
C THR A 70 10.49 8.17 -15.40
N TRP A 71 10.10 8.56 -14.18
CA TRP A 71 8.95 9.44 -13.97
C TRP A 71 9.28 10.88 -14.33
N ARG A 72 8.43 11.51 -15.16
CA ARG A 72 8.56 12.94 -15.51
C ARG A 72 7.75 13.85 -14.58
N SER A 73 6.66 13.34 -14.02
CA SER A 73 5.76 14.09 -13.15
C SER A 73 6.19 14.07 -11.68
N GLN A 74 5.86 15.13 -10.95
CA GLN A 74 6.02 15.19 -9.49
C GLN A 74 5.06 14.23 -8.77
N ILE A 75 3.91 13.95 -9.36
CA ILE A 75 2.93 12.99 -8.84
C ILE A 75 3.12 11.65 -9.56
N PRO A 76 3.34 10.53 -8.83
CA PRO A 76 3.43 9.19 -9.42
C PRO A 76 2.17 8.79 -10.17
N SER A 77 2.29 8.02 -11.25
CA SER A 77 1.17 7.62 -12.12
C SER A 77 0.01 6.96 -11.36
N TYR A 78 0.32 6.12 -10.36
CA TYR A 78 -0.69 5.52 -9.49
C TYR A 78 -1.52 6.57 -8.74
N VAL A 79 -0.87 7.54 -8.11
CA VAL A 79 -1.54 8.64 -7.38
C VAL A 79 -2.33 9.51 -8.37
N ASN A 80 -1.74 9.84 -9.52
CA ASN A 80 -2.41 10.62 -10.54
C ASN A 80 -3.70 9.94 -11.06
N SER A 81 -3.67 8.62 -11.26
CA SER A 81 -4.86 7.87 -11.68
C SER A 81 -6.02 7.99 -10.69
N ARG A 82 -5.72 8.07 -9.38
CA ARG A 82 -6.72 8.28 -8.32
C ARG A 82 -7.28 9.69 -8.37
N ILE A 83 -6.42 10.69 -8.55
CA ILE A 83 -6.82 12.10 -8.71
C ILE A 83 -7.76 12.24 -9.91
N LEU A 84 -7.39 11.66 -11.06
CA LEU A 84 -8.21 11.68 -12.27
C LEU A 84 -9.57 10.99 -12.07
N LYS A 85 -9.60 9.89 -11.31
CA LYS A 85 -10.87 9.22 -10.94
C LYS A 85 -11.74 10.14 -10.07
N ALA A 86 -11.18 10.68 -8.99
CA ALA A 86 -11.89 11.58 -8.10
C ALA A 86 -12.39 12.84 -8.83
N GLY A 87 -11.59 13.38 -9.76
CA GLY A 87 -11.94 14.53 -10.59
C GLY A 87 -13.01 14.26 -11.66
N ARG A 88 -13.26 12.99 -12.03
CA ARG A 88 -14.42 12.62 -12.85
C ARG A 88 -15.69 12.58 -12.00
N GLU A 89 -15.60 11.93 -10.85
CA GLU A 89 -16.72 11.82 -9.89
C GLU A 89 -17.15 13.18 -9.34
N SER A 90 -16.20 14.11 -9.15
CA SER A 90 -16.46 15.46 -8.63
C SER A 90 -17.39 16.29 -9.51
N ARG A 91 -17.48 16.00 -10.81
CA ARG A 91 -18.31 16.73 -11.79
C ARG A 91 -19.80 16.59 -11.55
N LEU A 92 -20.21 15.55 -10.83
CA LEU A 92 -21.60 15.23 -10.53
C LEU A 92 -22.09 15.85 -9.22
N LEU A 93 -21.18 16.45 -8.44
CA LEU A 93 -21.47 16.94 -7.10
C LEU A 93 -21.89 18.41 -7.13
N LYS A 94 -22.94 18.73 -6.37
CA LYS A 94 -23.35 20.10 -6.08
C LYS A 94 -22.68 20.57 -4.79
N MET A 95 -22.28 21.82 -4.75
CA MET A 95 -21.51 22.40 -3.65
C MET A 95 -22.04 23.79 -3.31
N ILE A 96 -22.02 24.12 -2.03
CA ILE A 96 -22.26 25.45 -1.46
C ILE A 96 -20.94 25.94 -0.86
N ASN A 97 -20.56 27.17 -1.18
CA ASN A 97 -19.40 27.84 -0.57
C ASN A 97 -19.85 28.55 0.71
N ALA A 98 -19.37 28.08 1.86
CA ALA A 98 -19.69 28.67 3.16
C ALA A 98 -18.77 29.85 3.52
N GLY A 99 -17.75 30.12 2.71
CA GLY A 99 -16.71 31.13 2.98
C GLY A 99 -15.52 30.54 3.75
N ASN A 100 -14.46 31.33 3.90
CA ASN A 100 -13.25 30.99 4.66
C ASN A 100 -12.50 29.69 4.26
N GLY A 101 -12.79 29.16 3.06
CA GLY A 101 -12.23 27.89 2.59
C GLY A 101 -12.99 26.66 3.09
N GLU A 102 -14.21 26.85 3.58
CA GLU A 102 -15.15 25.81 4.00
C GLU A 102 -16.30 25.68 3.00
N TYR A 103 -16.70 24.44 2.75
CA TYR A 103 -17.66 24.10 1.70
C TYR A 103 -18.54 22.95 2.14
N GLU A 104 -19.80 22.99 1.73
CA GLU A 104 -20.75 21.91 1.92
C GLU A 104 -21.09 21.27 0.58
N LEU A 105 -20.89 19.97 0.46
CA LEU A 105 -21.25 19.21 -0.74
C LEU A 105 -22.49 18.39 -0.50
N MET A 106 -23.44 18.47 -1.43
CA MET A 106 -24.62 17.63 -1.46
C MET A 106 -24.28 16.30 -2.10
N GLY A 107 -24.09 15.27 -1.26
CA GLY A 107 -23.96 13.90 -1.72
C GLY A 107 -25.33 13.24 -1.95
N PRO A 108 -25.35 12.01 -2.51
CA PRO A 108 -26.61 11.31 -2.80
C PRO A 108 -27.47 11.00 -1.56
N THR A 109 -26.83 10.78 -0.41
CA THR A 109 -27.49 10.34 0.82
C THR A 109 -27.33 11.32 1.99
N ARG A 110 -26.29 12.15 1.97
CA ARG A 110 -25.98 13.11 3.04
C ARG A 110 -25.06 14.20 2.51
N THR A 111 -24.94 15.28 3.27
CA THR A 111 -23.98 16.35 2.97
C THR A 111 -22.60 16.05 3.57
N TYR A 112 -21.58 16.65 2.95
CA TYR A 112 -20.18 16.49 3.35
C TYR A 112 -19.51 17.85 3.44
N GLY A 113 -19.05 18.20 4.64
CA GLY A 113 -18.17 19.35 4.84
C GLY A 113 -16.75 19.10 4.34
N VAL A 114 -16.18 20.07 3.63
CA VAL A 114 -14.77 20.11 3.22
C VAL A 114 -14.14 21.40 3.73
N LYS A 115 -12.96 21.29 4.35
CA LYS A 115 -12.15 22.43 4.75
C LYS A 115 -10.82 22.38 4.03
N LEU A 116 -10.62 23.29 3.07
CA LEU A 116 -9.45 23.28 2.20
C LEU A 116 -8.14 23.53 2.97
N LYS A 117 -8.13 24.53 3.86
CA LYS A 117 -6.93 24.93 4.61
C LYS A 117 -6.41 23.83 5.54
N GLU A 118 -7.32 22.98 6.02
CA GLU A 118 -7.01 21.87 6.92
C GLU A 118 -6.75 20.55 6.17
N PHE A 119 -6.96 20.51 4.84
CA PHE A 119 -6.91 19.29 4.03
C PHE A 119 -7.85 18.20 4.56
N THR A 120 -9.04 18.59 5.05
CA THR A 120 -10.02 17.68 5.63
C THR A 120 -11.30 17.60 4.81
N CYS A 121 -11.86 16.38 4.75
CA CYS A 121 -13.20 16.13 4.25
C CYS A 121 -13.95 15.24 5.24
N ARG A 122 -15.23 15.50 5.48
CA ARG A 122 -16.06 14.71 6.39
C ARG A 122 -16.20 13.24 5.96
N CYS A 123 -15.90 12.90 4.70
CA CYS A 123 -15.86 11.50 4.27
C CYS A 123 -14.64 10.72 4.78
N GLY A 124 -13.61 11.38 5.31
CA GLY A 124 -12.38 10.80 5.85
C GLY A 124 -11.36 10.34 4.81
N CYS A 125 -11.77 10.19 3.54
CA CYS A 125 -10.92 9.64 2.49
C CYS A 125 -9.66 10.47 2.24
N TRP A 126 -9.72 11.80 2.33
CA TRP A 126 -8.55 12.66 2.08
C TRP A 126 -7.51 12.50 3.19
N GLN A 127 -7.96 12.48 4.44
CA GLN A 127 -7.10 12.34 5.62
C GLN A 127 -6.39 10.99 5.65
N ILE A 128 -7.11 9.91 5.29
CA ILE A 128 -6.57 8.55 5.31
C ILE A 128 -5.66 8.29 4.11
N SER A 129 -6.09 8.67 2.91
CA SER A 129 -5.33 8.34 1.70
C SER A 129 -4.22 9.35 1.39
N GLY A 130 -4.32 10.59 1.89
CA GLY A 130 -3.47 11.70 1.45
C GLY A 130 -3.77 12.21 0.03
N VAL A 131 -4.79 11.66 -0.64
CA VAL A 131 -5.23 12.06 -1.98
C VAL A 131 -6.62 12.70 -1.88
N PRO A 132 -6.86 13.85 -2.53
CA PRO A 132 -8.18 14.46 -2.53
C PRO A 132 -9.26 13.48 -3.01
N CYS A 133 -10.36 13.38 -2.25
CA CYS A 133 -11.53 12.61 -2.64
C CYS A 133 -12.38 13.41 -3.66
N SER A 134 -13.43 12.81 -4.21
CA SER A 134 -14.32 13.51 -5.15
C SER A 134 -14.90 14.80 -4.56
N HIS A 135 -15.26 14.82 -3.26
CA HIS A 135 -15.74 16.03 -2.60
C HIS A 135 -14.67 17.13 -2.56
N SER A 136 -13.47 16.78 -2.07
CA SER A 136 -12.34 17.70 -2.04
C SER A 136 -11.97 18.20 -3.42
N MET A 137 -12.02 17.34 -4.44
CA MET A 137 -11.74 17.72 -5.83
C MET A 137 -12.73 18.76 -6.37
N THR A 138 -14.03 18.63 -6.06
CA THR A 138 -15.01 19.67 -6.42
C THR A 138 -14.63 21.01 -5.81
N THR A 139 -14.26 21.00 -4.54
CA THR A 139 -13.87 22.19 -3.79
C THR A 139 -12.57 22.81 -4.31
N ILE A 140 -11.54 22.01 -4.57
CA ILE A 140 -10.25 22.46 -5.12
C ILE A 140 -10.45 23.06 -6.52
N SER A 141 -11.25 22.40 -7.37
CA SER A 141 -11.58 22.87 -8.71
C SER A 141 -12.26 24.23 -8.68
N HIS A 142 -13.19 24.44 -7.75
CA HIS A 142 -13.84 25.73 -7.55
C HIS A 142 -12.86 26.80 -7.04
N ALA A 143 -12.05 26.47 -6.02
CA ALA A 143 -11.16 27.44 -5.38
C ALA A 143 -9.96 27.86 -6.26
N CYS A 144 -9.41 26.93 -7.05
CA CYS A 144 -8.25 27.20 -7.91
C CYS A 144 -8.65 27.67 -9.32
N GLY A 145 -9.90 27.47 -9.71
CA GLY A 145 -10.33 27.56 -11.10
C GLY A 145 -9.95 26.30 -11.90
N ARG A 146 -10.77 25.97 -12.91
CA ARG A 146 -10.60 24.75 -13.71
C ARG A 146 -9.30 24.71 -14.50
N ASP A 147 -8.86 25.86 -15.00
CA ASP A 147 -7.68 25.94 -15.87
C ASP A 147 -6.38 25.73 -15.09
N ALA A 148 -6.28 26.29 -13.88
CA ALA A 148 -5.12 26.13 -13.00
C ALA A 148 -5.12 24.81 -12.21
N LEU A 149 -6.23 24.05 -12.21
CA LEU A 149 -6.34 22.81 -11.44
C LEU A 149 -5.25 21.80 -11.79
N LYS A 150 -4.90 21.69 -13.07
CA LYS A 150 -3.91 20.71 -13.55
C LYS A 150 -2.54 20.95 -12.92
N ASP A 151 -2.17 22.20 -12.73
CA ASP A 151 -0.86 22.60 -12.22
C ASP A 151 -0.84 22.62 -10.69
N ARG A 152 -1.98 22.95 -10.07
CA ARG A 152 -2.08 23.15 -8.62
C ARG A 152 -2.57 21.94 -7.83
N VAL A 153 -3.13 20.92 -8.47
CA VAL A 153 -3.66 19.73 -7.75
C VAL A 153 -2.60 19.02 -6.91
N ALA A 154 -1.33 19.11 -7.30
CA ALA A 154 -0.20 18.55 -6.55
C ALA A 154 -0.04 19.19 -5.16
N GLU A 155 -0.42 20.46 -4.97
CA GLU A 155 -0.42 21.17 -3.68
C GLU A 155 -1.37 20.52 -2.66
N PHE A 156 -2.39 19.79 -3.16
CA PHE A 156 -3.44 19.16 -2.36
C PHE A 156 -3.20 17.68 -2.08
N VAL A 157 -2.08 17.15 -2.58
CA VAL A 157 -1.64 15.77 -2.34
C VAL A 157 -0.64 15.76 -1.20
N HIS A 158 -0.75 14.79 -0.30
CA HIS A 158 0.18 14.66 0.82
C HIS A 158 1.63 14.44 0.33
N GLN A 159 2.59 15.13 0.95
CA GLN A 159 4.00 15.13 0.54
C GLN A 159 4.61 13.71 0.41
N SER A 160 4.20 12.78 1.26
CA SER A 160 4.66 11.38 1.24
C SER A 160 4.27 10.59 -0.01
N LEU A 161 3.37 11.13 -0.84
CA LEU A 161 2.88 10.50 -2.08
C LEU A 161 3.52 11.10 -3.33
N THR A 162 4.46 12.03 -3.16
CA THR A 162 5.18 12.66 -4.27
C THR A 162 6.33 11.78 -4.77
N LYS A 163 6.78 12.03 -6.00
CA LYS A 163 8.01 11.45 -6.56
C LYS A 163 9.20 11.71 -5.63
N SER A 164 9.31 12.91 -5.05
CA SER A 164 10.43 13.27 -4.19
C SER A 164 10.52 12.36 -2.95
N ALA A 165 9.40 12.16 -2.26
CA ALA A 165 9.33 11.25 -1.10
C ALA A 165 9.61 9.79 -1.52
N TYR A 166 9.11 9.38 -2.69
CA TYR A 166 9.36 8.05 -3.23
C TYR A 166 10.84 7.81 -3.51
N VAL A 167 11.51 8.74 -4.20
CA VAL A 167 12.94 8.68 -4.49
C VAL A 167 13.75 8.65 -3.18
N GLN A 168 13.41 9.50 -2.23
CA GLN A 168 14.08 9.54 -0.92
C GLN A 168 13.92 8.21 -0.16
N THR A 169 12.77 7.54 -0.29
CA THR A 169 12.52 6.24 0.35
C THR A 169 13.42 5.14 -0.23
N TYR A 170 13.67 5.15 -1.54
CA TYR A 170 14.41 4.10 -2.25
C TYR A 170 15.81 4.51 -2.69
N GLN A 171 16.35 5.62 -2.18
CA GLN A 171 17.69 6.09 -2.56
C GLN A 171 18.80 5.18 -2.04
N SER A 172 18.62 4.66 -0.81
CA SER A 172 19.60 3.84 -0.11
C SER A 172 19.62 2.43 -0.66
N MET A 173 20.81 1.90 -0.93
CA MET A 173 20.99 0.55 -1.46
C MET A 173 21.31 -0.43 -0.34
N ILE A 174 20.73 -1.63 -0.42
CA ILE A 174 21.17 -2.76 0.41
C ILE A 174 22.37 -3.37 -0.30
N HIS A 175 23.54 -3.30 0.33
CA HIS A 175 24.77 -3.81 -0.27
C HIS A 175 24.81 -5.34 -0.26
N PRO A 176 25.50 -5.95 -1.24
CA PRO A 176 25.79 -7.38 -1.22
C PRO A 176 26.50 -7.79 0.07
N PHE A 177 26.14 -8.96 0.59
CA PHE A 177 26.87 -9.59 1.68
C PHE A 177 27.78 -10.68 1.09
N PRO A 178 28.98 -10.88 1.67
CA PRO A 178 29.81 -12.03 1.33
C PRO A 178 29.04 -13.32 1.59
N ASP A 179 29.35 -14.37 0.83
CA ASP A 179 28.84 -15.71 1.07
C ASP A 179 29.22 -16.20 2.47
N LEU A 180 28.40 -17.07 3.05
CA LEU A 180 28.62 -17.62 4.39
C LEU A 180 30.01 -18.28 4.51
N THR A 181 30.50 -18.89 3.44
CA THR A 181 31.83 -19.51 3.37
C THR A 181 32.99 -18.54 3.55
N MET A 182 32.74 -17.23 3.36
CA MET A 182 33.73 -16.17 3.49
C MET A 182 33.59 -15.37 4.79
N TRP A 183 32.68 -15.76 5.69
CA TRP A 183 32.47 -15.02 6.93
C TRP A 183 33.61 -15.33 7.91
N PRO A 184 34.16 -14.30 8.57
CA PRO A 184 35.17 -14.52 9.59
C PRO A 184 34.54 -15.26 10.77
N GLU A 185 35.31 -16.15 11.39
CA GLU A 185 34.96 -16.65 12.71
C GLU A 185 35.00 -15.49 13.70
N VAL A 186 33.89 -15.27 14.39
CA VAL A 186 33.76 -14.22 15.40
C VAL A 186 33.51 -14.89 16.73
N GLN A 187 34.22 -14.48 17.78
CA GLN A 187 33.85 -14.85 19.15
C GLN A 187 32.51 -14.21 19.48
N ALA A 188 31.44 -14.98 19.28
CA ALA A 188 30.08 -14.61 19.61
C ALA A 188 29.57 -15.46 20.77
N ALA A 189 28.56 -14.94 21.48
CA ALA A 189 27.88 -15.71 22.52
C ALA A 189 27.31 -17.01 21.92
N HIS A 190 27.49 -18.12 22.63
CA HIS A 190 26.90 -19.39 22.23
C HIS A 190 25.37 -19.27 22.28
N LEU A 191 24.72 -19.24 21.12
CA LEU A 191 23.27 -19.20 21.04
C LEU A 191 22.73 -20.57 21.46
N ILE A 192 22.08 -20.64 22.61
CA ILE A 192 21.32 -21.83 23.02
C ILE A 192 19.98 -21.76 22.28
N PRO A 193 19.70 -22.68 21.35
CA PRO A 193 18.40 -22.68 20.70
C PRO A 193 17.30 -22.87 21.75
N PRO A 194 16.16 -22.17 21.64
CA PRO A 194 15.04 -22.40 22.53
C PRO A 194 14.65 -23.89 22.48
N PRO A 195 14.21 -24.48 23.62
CA PRO A 195 13.79 -25.86 23.64
C PRO A 195 12.75 -26.11 22.56
N LEU A 196 12.97 -27.13 21.73
CA LEU A 196 12.00 -27.56 20.73
C LEU A 196 10.81 -28.17 21.45
N HIS A 197 9.85 -27.34 21.84
CA HIS A 197 8.54 -27.81 22.25
C HIS A 197 7.83 -28.31 20.98
N ALA A 198 7.48 -29.59 20.94
CA ALA A 198 6.60 -30.12 19.91
C ALA A 198 5.22 -29.44 20.04
N THR A 199 5.02 -28.31 19.38
CA THR A 199 3.71 -27.67 19.35
C THR A 199 2.77 -28.57 18.53
N PRO A 200 1.60 -28.95 19.07
CA PRO A 200 0.60 -29.63 18.26
C PRO A 200 0.19 -28.70 17.11
N GLY A 201 0.54 -29.07 15.88
CA GLY A 201 0.17 -28.35 14.68
C GLY A 201 1.22 -27.40 14.12
N ARG A 202 2.33 -27.93 13.59
CA ARG A 202 3.09 -27.23 12.53
C ARG A 202 2.07 -26.68 11.52
N LEU A 203 2.03 -25.36 11.35
CA LEU A 203 1.12 -24.71 10.40
C LEU A 203 1.28 -25.40 9.04
N LYS A 204 0.21 -26.06 8.57
CA LYS A 204 0.22 -26.77 7.30
C LYS A 204 0.60 -25.78 6.20
N LEU A 205 1.44 -26.21 5.24
CA LEU A 205 1.85 -25.39 4.10
C LEU A 205 0.64 -24.82 3.34
N GLN A 206 -0.48 -25.54 3.37
CA GLN A 206 -1.77 -25.12 2.82
C GLN A 206 -2.75 -24.83 3.97
N ARG A 207 -3.50 -23.72 3.88
CA ARG A 207 -4.60 -23.48 4.82
C ARG A 207 -5.65 -24.59 4.67
N ARG A 208 -6.32 -24.95 5.77
CA ARG A 208 -7.54 -25.75 5.69
C ARG A 208 -8.61 -24.89 5.02
N ARG A 209 -9.16 -25.38 3.91
CA ARG A 209 -10.30 -24.76 3.24
C ARG A 209 -11.57 -25.07 4.04
N GLU A 210 -12.47 -24.10 4.12
CA GLU A 210 -13.80 -24.32 4.67
C GLU A 210 -14.59 -25.29 3.78
N PRO A 211 -15.57 -26.06 4.31
CA PRO A 211 -16.32 -27.07 3.53
C PRO A 211 -16.95 -26.52 2.24
N ASN A 212 -17.21 -25.21 2.21
CA ASN A 212 -17.94 -24.52 1.15
C ASN A 212 -17.02 -23.89 0.10
N GLU A 213 -15.70 -24.05 0.22
CA GLU A 213 -14.74 -23.46 -0.72
C GLU A 213 -14.52 -24.32 -1.96
N ILE A 214 -14.76 -23.72 -3.12
CA ILE A 214 -14.55 -24.34 -4.43
C ILE A 214 -13.08 -24.73 -4.59
N HIS A 215 -12.83 -25.98 -4.97
CA HIS A 215 -11.48 -26.44 -5.25
C HIS A 215 -10.94 -25.73 -6.50
N LYS A 216 -9.71 -25.18 -6.44
CA LYS A 216 -8.99 -24.80 -7.66
C LYS A 216 -8.91 -26.04 -8.55
N HIS A 217 -9.63 -26.05 -9.67
CA HIS A 217 -9.49 -27.08 -10.68
C HIS A 217 -8.01 -27.16 -11.07
N ALA A 218 -7.42 -28.34 -10.93
CA ALA A 218 -6.17 -28.61 -11.62
C ALA A 218 -6.43 -28.40 -13.11
N ARG A 219 -5.62 -27.60 -13.80
CA ARG A 219 -5.68 -27.53 -15.25
C ARG A 219 -5.22 -28.88 -15.79
N SER A 220 -6.14 -29.80 -16.00
CA SER A 220 -5.89 -31.02 -16.78
C SER A 220 -5.97 -30.64 -18.25
N GLY A 221 -4.82 -30.28 -18.82
CA GLY A 221 -4.66 -30.15 -20.26
C GLY A 221 -3.91 -31.36 -20.78
N SER A 222 -4.51 -32.13 -21.69
CA SER A 222 -3.80 -33.16 -22.44
C SER A 222 -2.81 -32.47 -23.38
N VAL A 223 -1.51 -32.64 -23.14
CA VAL A 223 -0.47 -32.18 -24.07
C VAL A 223 -0.40 -33.18 -25.21
N VAL A 224 -1.04 -32.87 -26.34
CA VAL A 224 -0.87 -33.66 -27.57
C VAL A 224 0.34 -33.13 -28.33
N CYS A 225 1.34 -33.99 -28.52
CA CYS A 225 2.53 -33.67 -29.32
C CYS A 225 2.12 -33.43 -30.78
N ARG A 226 2.41 -32.23 -31.32
CA ARG A 226 2.14 -31.88 -32.72
C ARG A 226 2.91 -32.72 -33.75
N LYS A 227 3.99 -33.41 -33.34
CA LYS A 227 4.77 -34.31 -34.21
C LYS A 227 4.21 -35.73 -34.29
N CYS A 228 3.28 -36.10 -33.41
CA CYS A 228 2.68 -37.43 -33.34
C CYS A 228 1.23 -37.45 -33.85
N LYS A 229 0.87 -36.50 -34.72
CA LYS A 229 -0.40 -36.49 -35.45
C LYS A 229 -0.23 -37.19 -36.78
#